data_AF-A0AAD9S6K8-F1
#
_entry.id   AF-A0AAD9S6K8-F1
#
_cell.length_a   1.000
_cell.length_b   1.000
_cell.length_c   1.000
_cell.angle_alpha   90.00
_cell.angle_beta   90.00
_cell.angle_gamma   90.00
#
_symmetry.space_group_name_H-M   'P 1'
#
loop_
_entity.id
_entity.type
_entity.pdbx_description
1 polymer ?
#
loop_
_entity_poly.entity_id
_entity_poly.type
_entity_poly.pdbx_seq_one_letter_code
_entity_poly.pdbx_strand_id
1 'polypeptide(L)'
;MHRLHTSHCIEYLLQRVLCQATSDVYTHMWTDGVEHPFPDFSVDHKCRDFESLKDWHDKNAVDVDNFVKLTAPPEAKVHRMSREFKELHGWFKDHEDTGSHGDEIA
;
A
#
# COMPACT_ATOMS: atom_id res chain seq x y z
N MET A 1 2.53 -24.97 -24.45
CA MET A 1 3.55 -25.01 -23.38
C MET A 1 3.59 -23.71 -22.59
N HIS A 2 3.85 -22.55 -23.20
CA HIS A 2 3.94 -21.25 -22.48
C HIS A 2 2.69 -20.91 -21.64
N ARG A 3 1.48 -21.03 -22.23
CA ARG A 3 0.22 -20.76 -21.51
C ARG A 3 0.01 -21.62 -20.26
N LEU A 4 0.26 -22.94 -20.35
CA LEU A 4 0.14 -23.85 -19.21
C LEU A 4 1.18 -23.53 -18.12
N HIS A 5 2.39 -23.14 -18.52
CA HIS A 5 3.42 -22.73 -17.58
C HIS A 5 3.00 -21.45 -16.83
N THR A 6 2.62 -20.41 -17.56
CA THR A 6 2.17 -19.15 -16.96
C THR A 6 0.94 -19.34 -16.08
N SER A 7 -0.05 -20.13 -16.50
CA SER A 7 -1.30 -20.31 -15.74
C SER A 7 -1.07 -20.95 -14.37
N HIS A 8 -0.28 -22.03 -14.26
CA HIS A 8 -0.06 -22.64 -12.95
C HIS A 8 0.88 -21.79 -12.07
N CYS A 9 1.82 -21.03 -12.65
CA CYS A 9 2.62 -20.07 -11.88
C CYS A 9 1.72 -18.99 -11.25
N ILE A 10 0.77 -18.45 -12.01
CA ILE A 10 -0.21 -17.49 -11.49
C ILE A 10 -1.07 -18.15 -10.40
N GLU A 11 -1.50 -19.39 -10.60
CA GLU A 11 -2.27 -20.13 -9.61
C GLU A 11 -1.48 -20.34 -8.30
N TYR A 12 -0.21 -20.70 -8.39
CA TYR A 12 0.66 -20.84 -7.21
C TYR A 12 0.85 -19.51 -6.46
N LEU A 13 1.06 -18.41 -7.21
CA LEU A 13 1.14 -17.08 -6.61
C LEU A 13 -0.17 -16.68 -5.94
N LEU A 14 -1.31 -16.95 -6.57
CA LEU A 14 -2.63 -16.71 -5.99
C LEU A 14 -2.81 -17.52 -4.71
N GLN A 15 -2.53 -18.82 -4.73
CA GLN A 15 -2.60 -19.67 -3.54
C GLN A 15 -1.75 -19.13 -2.40
N ARG A 16 -0.54 -18.64 -2.71
CA ARG A 16 0.34 -18.02 -1.70
C ARG A 16 -0.28 -16.75 -1.12
N VAL A 17 -0.81 -15.85 -1.96
CA VAL A 17 -1.46 -14.60 -1.51
C VAL A 17 -2.67 -14.90 -0.63
N LEU A 18 -3.52 -15.85 -1.04
CA LEU A 18 -4.69 -16.26 -0.25
C LEU A 18 -4.30 -16.85 1.10
N CYS A 19 -3.24 -17.67 1.14
CA CYS A 19 -2.72 -18.19 2.41
C CYS A 19 -2.16 -17.08 3.31
N GLN A 20 -1.53 -16.04 2.76
CA GLN A 20 -0.87 -14.99 3.55
C GLN A 20 -1.78 -13.81 3.94
N ALA A 21 -3.10 -14.01 3.85
CA ALA A 21 -4.09 -13.03 4.30
C ALA A 21 -3.88 -12.69 5.79
N THR A 22 -3.67 -11.41 6.09
CA THR A 22 -3.30 -10.96 7.43
C THR A 22 -4.40 -10.10 8.05
N SER A 23 -4.65 -10.32 9.34
CA SER A 23 -5.47 -9.45 10.19
C SER A 23 -4.61 -8.46 10.98
N ASP A 24 -3.31 -8.42 10.71
CA ASP A 24 -2.39 -7.59 11.46
C ASP A 24 -2.61 -6.12 11.10
N VAL A 25 -2.39 -5.25 12.09
CA VAL A 25 -2.52 -3.81 11.91
C VAL A 25 -1.33 -3.33 11.10
N TYR A 26 -1.58 -2.86 9.88
CA TYR A 26 -0.59 -2.14 9.09
C TYR A 26 -0.77 -0.64 9.32
N THR A 27 0.35 0.07 9.44
CA THR A 27 0.32 1.51 9.69
C THR A 27 0.20 2.27 8.37
N HIS A 28 -0.30 3.50 8.46
CA HIS A 28 -0.23 4.43 7.34
C HIS A 28 0.60 5.63 7.75
N MET A 29 1.36 6.14 6.79
CA MET A 29 2.26 7.27 6.95
C MET A 29 1.86 8.39 6.01
N TRP A 30 2.06 9.62 6.47
CA TRP A 30 1.94 10.79 5.62
C TRP A 30 3.16 10.89 4.72
N THR A 31 2.96 11.23 3.45
CA THR A 31 4.03 11.31 2.48
C THR A 31 3.99 12.63 1.74
N ASP A 32 5.13 13.04 1.18
CA ASP A 32 5.21 14.20 0.29
C ASP A 32 4.92 13.84 -1.17
N GLY A 33 4.51 12.61 -1.49
CA GLY A 33 4.21 12.19 -2.86
C GLY A 33 2.70 12.10 -3.15
N VAL A 34 1.88 11.84 -2.12
CA VAL A 34 0.42 11.73 -2.20
C VAL A 34 -0.24 12.34 -0.97
N GLU A 35 -1.42 12.92 -1.14
CA GLU A 35 -2.13 13.64 -0.06
C GLU A 35 -2.78 12.72 1.00
N HIS A 36 -3.16 11.51 0.60
CA HIS A 36 -3.80 10.52 1.47
C HIS A 36 -2.75 9.66 2.18
N PRO A 37 -3.11 8.98 3.29
CA PRO A 37 -2.19 8.15 4.04
C PRO A 37 -1.67 7.01 3.17
N PHE A 38 -0.35 6.82 3.09
CA PHE A 38 0.24 5.72 2.33
C PHE A 38 0.48 4.51 3.24
N PRO A 39 0.09 3.30 2.85
CA PRO A 39 0.22 2.11 3.68
C PRO A 39 1.67 1.61 3.78
N ASP A 40 2.08 1.20 4.98
CA ASP A 40 3.28 0.41 5.22
C ASP A 40 2.92 -1.07 5.30
N PHE A 41 3.28 -1.83 4.27
CA PHE A 41 2.98 -3.26 4.16
C PHE A 41 4.00 -4.17 4.85
N SER A 42 4.94 -3.62 5.64
CA SER A 42 5.88 -4.40 6.43
C SER A 42 5.21 -5.02 7.66
N VAL A 43 4.43 -6.07 7.44
CA VAL A 43 3.71 -6.82 8.49
C VAL A 43 4.18 -8.27 8.59
N ASP A 44 4.07 -8.85 9.79
CA ASP A 44 4.29 -10.29 9.98
C ASP A 44 3.14 -11.08 9.34
N HIS A 45 3.44 -12.22 8.72
CA HIS A 45 2.44 -12.99 7.97
C HIS A 45 2.24 -14.37 8.59
N LYS A 46 0.98 -14.72 8.86
CA LYS A 46 0.57 -16.05 9.33
C LYS A 46 -0.53 -16.59 8.43
N CYS A 47 -0.50 -17.89 8.16
CA CYS A 47 -1.54 -18.52 7.35
C CYS A 47 -2.89 -18.54 8.07
N ARG A 48 -3.95 -18.06 7.41
CA ARG A 48 -5.30 -17.92 7.97
C ARG A 48 -6.36 -18.24 6.92
N ASP A 49 -7.61 -18.39 7.36
CA ASP A 49 -8.75 -18.52 6.48
C ASP A 49 -9.05 -17.19 5.77
N PHE A 50 -8.76 -17.14 4.46
CA PHE A 50 -8.97 -15.97 3.62
C PHE A 50 -10.43 -15.55 3.53
N GLU A 51 -11.35 -16.51 3.38
CA GLU A 51 -12.77 -16.20 3.13
C GLU A 51 -13.40 -15.56 4.37
N SER A 52 -13.09 -16.11 5.56
CA SER A 52 -13.53 -15.51 6.83
C SER A 52 -13.04 -14.06 6.98
N LEU A 53 -11.79 -13.76 6.59
CA LEU A 53 -11.24 -12.41 6.66
C LEU A 53 -11.88 -11.48 5.64
N LYS A 54 -12.07 -11.94 4.39
CA LYS A 54 -12.71 -11.18 3.32
C LYS A 54 -14.16 -10.84 3.68
N ASP A 55 -14.92 -11.80 4.19
CA ASP A 55 -16.31 -11.59 4.62
C ASP A 55 -16.42 -10.58 5.76
N TRP A 56 -15.45 -10.59 6.68
CA TRP A 56 -15.38 -9.58 7.73
C TRP A 56 -15.01 -8.21 7.17
N HIS A 57 -14.00 -8.14 6.29
CA HIS A 57 -13.57 -6.91 5.63
C HIS A 57 -14.75 -6.26 4.90
N ASP A 58 -15.46 -6.99 4.05
CA ASP A 58 -16.56 -6.44 3.23
C ASP A 58 -17.71 -5.87 4.07
N LYS A 59 -17.88 -6.33 5.32
CA LYS A 59 -18.89 -5.85 6.26
C LYS A 59 -18.41 -4.69 7.14
N ASN A 60 -17.10 -4.56 7.36
CA ASN A 60 -16.53 -3.66 8.37
C ASN A 60 -15.54 -2.63 7.80
N ALA A 61 -15.25 -2.68 6.50
CA ALA A 61 -14.33 -1.76 5.85
C ALA A 61 -14.82 -0.32 6.01
N VAL A 62 -13.86 0.58 6.20
CA VAL A 62 -14.13 2.02 6.19
C VAL A 62 -14.54 2.43 4.78
N ASP A 63 -15.48 3.35 4.68
CA ASP A 63 -15.88 3.96 3.42
C ASP A 63 -14.66 4.55 2.69
N VAL A 64 -14.43 4.10 1.46
CA VAL A 64 -13.23 4.45 0.68
C VAL A 64 -13.19 5.94 0.40
N ASP A 65 -14.33 6.56 0.11
CA ASP A 65 -14.39 8.00 -0.20
C ASP A 65 -14.02 8.85 1.02
N ASN A 66 -14.40 8.42 2.23
CA ASN A 66 -13.99 9.06 3.46
C ASN A 66 -12.51 8.83 3.78
N PHE A 67 -11.99 7.64 3.52
CA PHE A 67 -10.57 7.33 3.74
C PHE A 67 -9.66 8.16 2.84
N VAL A 68 -10.00 8.29 1.55
CA VAL A 68 -9.21 9.07 0.57
C VAL A 68 -9.20 10.56 0.90
N LYS A 69 -10.25 11.08 1.55
CA LYS A 69 -10.31 12.49 1.99
C LYS A 69 -9.51 12.77 3.26
N LEU A 70 -8.93 11.75 3.90
CA LEU A 70 -8.15 11.93 5.10
C LEU A 70 -6.81 12.57 4.73
N THR A 71 -6.63 13.85 5.10
CA THR A 71 -5.41 14.61 4.84
C THR A 71 -4.56 14.74 6.09
N ALA A 72 -3.25 14.92 5.90
CA ALA A 72 -2.32 15.12 6.99
C ALA A 72 -2.69 16.36 7.84
N PRO A 73 -2.73 16.27 9.17
CA PRO A 73 -2.86 17.44 10.02
C PRO A 73 -1.59 18.32 9.90
N PRO A 74 -1.67 19.64 10.16
CA PRO A 74 -0.56 20.57 9.97
C PRO A 74 0.74 20.21 10.70
N GLU A 75 0.64 19.53 11.84
CA GLU A 75 1.74 19.08 12.68
C GLU A 75 2.27 17.68 12.35
N ALA A 76 1.71 17.01 11.34
CA ALA A 76 2.08 15.66 10.97
C ALA A 76 3.54 15.56 10.50
N LYS A 77 4.21 14.47 10.90
CA LYS A 77 5.48 14.07 10.30
C LYS A 77 5.21 13.50 8.91
N VAL A 78 5.70 14.18 7.89
CA VAL A 78 5.59 13.77 6.49
C VAL A 78 6.89 13.08 6.06
N HIS A 79 6.77 11.87 5.54
CA HIS A 79 7.89 11.11 4.99
C HIS A 79 8.22 11.55 3.57
N ARG A 80 9.51 11.69 3.29
CA ARG A 80 10.00 12.08 1.96
C ARG A 80 10.17 10.86 1.06
N MET A 81 9.29 10.75 0.07
CA MET A 81 9.31 9.68 -0.90
C MET A 81 10.41 9.88 -1.96
N SER A 82 10.81 8.76 -2.56
CA SER A 82 11.82 8.77 -3.62
C SER A 82 11.37 9.56 -4.84
N ARG A 83 12.35 9.98 -5.65
CA ARG A 83 12.11 10.69 -6.90
C ARG A 83 11.24 9.87 -7.87
N GLU A 84 11.50 8.58 -7.98
CA GLU A 84 10.75 7.67 -8.86
C GLU A 84 9.29 7.54 -8.44
N PHE A 85 9.04 7.47 -7.13
CA PHE A 85 7.68 7.46 -6.59
C PHE A 85 6.94 8.77 -6.93
N LYS A 86 7.61 9.91 -6.73
CA LYS A 86 7.07 11.24 -7.06
C LYS A 86 6.78 11.39 -8.56
N GLU A 87 7.64 10.88 -9.44
CA GLU A 87 7.39 10.86 -10.89
C GLU A 87 6.15 10.02 -11.22
N LEU A 88 6.02 8.82 -10.66
CA LEU A 88 4.88 7.93 -10.89
C LEU A 88 3.56 8.58 -10.47
N HIS A 89 3.56 9.27 -9.34
CA HIS A 89 2.39 9.99 -8.82
C HIS A 89 2.19 11.38 -9.43
N GLY A 90 3.04 11.80 -10.38
CA GLY A 90 2.88 13.06 -11.11
C GLY A 90 3.20 14.31 -10.29
N TRP A 91 3.93 14.18 -9.18
CA TRP A 91 4.28 15.26 -8.25
C TRP A 91 4.97 16.45 -8.94
N PHE A 92 5.88 16.18 -9.87
CA PHE A 92 6.68 17.20 -10.55
C PHE A 92 5.94 17.97 -11.65
N LYS A 93 4.63 17.76 -11.82
CA LYS A 93 3.79 18.63 -12.66
C LYS A 93 3.61 20.00 -12.03
N ASP A 94 3.50 20.03 -10.70
CA ASP A 94 3.15 21.23 -9.93
C ASP A 94 4.24 21.61 -8.90
N HIS A 95 5.32 20.81 -8.78
CA HIS A 95 6.43 21.01 -7.83
C HIS A 95 7.80 20.90 -8.51
N GLU A 96 8.79 21.67 -8.05
CA GLU A 96 10.16 21.61 -8.57
C GLU A 96 10.90 20.34 -8.10
N ASP A 97 11.76 19.79 -8.98
CA ASP A 97 12.60 18.63 -8.64
C ASP A 97 13.82 19.08 -7.84
N THR A 98 13.79 18.84 -6.53
CA THR A 98 14.89 19.19 -5.62
C THR A 98 15.96 18.10 -5.51
N GLY A 99 15.90 17.03 -6.32
CA GLY A 99 16.94 16.00 -6.39
C GLY A 99 17.15 15.16 -5.11
N SER A 100 16.20 15.18 -4.18
CA SER A 100 16.26 14.41 -2.93
C SER A 100 15.88 12.95 -3.20
N HIS A 101 16.86 12.05 -3.11
CA HIS A 101 16.63 10.62 -2.98
C HIS A 101 16.09 10.37 -1.56
N GLY A 102 14.99 9.61 -1.45
CA GLY A 102 14.20 9.47 -0.22
C GLY A 102 15.04 9.19 1.03
N ASP A 103 14.69 9.84 2.14
CA ASP A 103 15.36 9.65 3.42
C ASP A 103 14.89 8.34 4.08
N GLU A 104 15.80 7.60 4.71
CA GLU A 104 15.52 6.31 5.35
C GLU A 104 14.49 6.39 6.49
N ILE A 105 13.72 5.30 6.63
CA ILE A 105 12.79 5.05 7.73
C ILE A 105 13.63 4.74 8.99
N ALA A 106 13.43 5.53 10.07
CA ALA A 106 13.94 5.21 11.41
C ALA A 106 13.02 4.21 12.12
#